data_AF-A0A963X6S9-F1
#
_entry.id   AF-A0A963X6S9-F1
#
_cell.length_a   1.000
_cell.length_b   1.000
_cell.length_c   1.000
_cell.angle_alpha   90.00
_cell.angle_beta   90.00
_cell.angle_gamma   90.00
#
_symmetry.space_group_name_H-M   'P 1'
#
loop_
_entity.id
_entity.type
_entity.pdbx_description
1 polymer ?
#
loop_
_entity_poly.entity_id
_entity_poly.type
_entity_poly.pdbx_seq_one_letter_code
_entity_poly.pdbx_strand_id
1 'polypeptide(L)'
;MWQRLTALVGAGLLAAGCQTTDDPSKGGYLSGINALNTGAYDRRLEDKRNTLEAERQRGRALDQDLRRSRAEQARLSEQTAAAERQLANLRTELNGLERRIAEATRNHSASQSELAALKDEIDDLQRSRSLLAADPVVDVETKRRRLADLERRRALLEKALEEALGG
;
A
#
# COMPACT_ATOMS: atom_id res chain seq x y z
N MET A 1 94.89 -19.27 6.63
CA MET A 1 95.73 -18.74 7.72
C MET A 1 95.37 -17.26 7.88
N TRP A 2 94.21 -16.90 8.44
CA TRP A 2 93.81 -17.04 9.84
C TRP A 2 94.86 -16.47 10.79
N GLN A 3 94.57 -15.31 11.40
CA GLN A 3 95.07 -14.81 12.71
C GLN A 3 95.24 -13.27 12.79
N ARG A 4 94.33 -12.48 12.23
CA ARG A 4 94.10 -11.09 12.71
C ARG A 4 92.61 -10.83 12.91
N LEU A 5 91.99 -11.82 13.55
CA LEU A 5 90.70 -11.78 14.22
C LEU A 5 91.00 -11.37 15.67
N THR A 6 91.04 -10.07 15.95
CA THR A 6 90.78 -9.47 17.28
C THR A 6 91.10 -7.97 17.25
N ALA A 7 90.18 -7.19 17.80
CA ALA A 7 90.37 -5.83 18.34
C ALA A 7 90.05 -4.61 17.46
N LEU A 8 89.05 -4.70 16.56
CA LEU A 8 88.37 -3.50 16.03
C LEU A 8 86.86 -3.70 15.84
N VAL A 9 86.25 -4.49 16.74
CA VAL A 9 84.86 -4.35 17.17
C VAL A 9 84.89 -3.22 18.21
N GLY A 10 85.02 -1.95 17.83
CA GLY A 10 84.18 -1.29 16.85
C GLY A 10 82.83 -0.91 17.45
N ALA A 11 82.83 -0.43 18.70
CA ALA A 11 82.10 0.76 19.17
C ALA A 11 80.74 1.10 18.50
N GLY A 12 79.87 0.11 18.30
CA GLY A 12 78.57 0.26 17.63
C GLY A 12 77.39 -0.32 18.41
N LEU A 13 77.57 -0.58 19.72
CA LEU A 13 76.59 -1.28 20.56
C LEU A 13 75.90 -0.38 21.63
N LEU A 14 75.83 0.94 21.41
CA LEU A 14 75.18 1.89 22.35
C LEU A 14 74.08 2.76 21.74
N ALA A 15 73.51 2.38 20.59
CA ALA A 15 72.43 3.13 19.95
C ALA A 15 71.10 2.36 19.81
N ALA A 16 70.89 1.31 20.61
CA ALA A 16 69.62 0.58 20.67
C ALA A 16 69.02 0.72 22.08
N GLY A 17 68.41 1.88 22.40
CA GLY A 17 67.84 2.05 23.74
C GLY A 17 67.27 3.42 24.10
N CYS A 18 66.82 4.24 23.15
CA CYS A 18 65.89 5.34 23.46
C CYS A 18 64.57 5.05 22.75
N GLN A 19 63.89 3.99 23.20
CA GLN A 19 62.46 3.88 22.95
C GLN A 19 61.78 4.83 23.95
N THR A 20 61.73 6.11 23.60
CA THR A 20 61.00 7.12 24.36
C THR A 20 59.52 6.78 24.24
N THR A 21 59.00 6.05 25.22
CA THR A 21 57.57 5.85 25.37
C THR A 21 56.99 7.09 26.05
N ASP A 22 56.06 7.76 25.38
CA ASP A 22 55.36 8.93 25.93
C ASP A 22 54.30 8.58 26.99
N ASP A 23 54.27 7.31 27.40
CA ASP A 23 53.43 6.80 28.48
C ASP A 23 54.22 6.78 29.81
N PRO A 24 54.04 7.78 30.70
CA PRO A 24 54.74 7.82 31.98
C PRO A 24 54.29 6.73 32.96
N SER A 25 53.18 6.01 32.67
CA SER A 25 52.81 4.83 33.44
C SER A 25 53.65 3.60 33.09
N LYS A 26 54.37 3.64 31.96
CA LYS A 26 55.33 2.62 31.51
C LYS A 26 56.80 3.08 31.54
N GLY A 27 57.05 4.39 31.64
CA GLY A 27 58.39 5.01 31.57
C GLY A 27 59.14 5.21 32.91
N GLY A 28 58.57 4.82 34.05
CA GLY A 28 59.21 4.99 35.37
C GLY A 28 59.29 6.45 35.87
N TYR A 29 59.75 6.62 37.13
CA TYR A 29 59.70 7.90 37.89
C TYR A 29 60.44 9.07 37.21
N LEU A 30 61.57 8.80 36.53
CA LEU A 30 62.37 9.82 35.84
C LEU A 30 61.68 10.36 34.57
N SER A 31 60.87 9.55 33.89
CA SER A 31 60.03 9.98 32.77
C SER A 31 58.87 10.87 33.26
N GLY A 32 58.30 10.56 34.42
CA GLY A 32 57.29 11.39 35.08
C GLY A 32 57.76 12.81 35.39
N ILE A 33 59.01 12.98 35.86
CA ILE A 33 59.58 14.32 36.17
C ILE A 33 59.86 15.13 34.89
N ASN A 34 60.34 14.50 33.82
CA ASN A 34 60.51 15.18 32.53
C ASN A 34 59.16 15.52 31.87
N ALA A 35 58.13 14.68 32.06
CA ALA A 35 56.76 14.95 31.60
C ALA A 35 56.11 16.14 32.33
N LEU A 36 56.47 16.39 33.59
CA LEU A 36 56.05 17.58 34.35
C LEU A 36 56.71 18.86 33.80
N ASN A 37 57.99 18.80 33.40
CA ASN A 37 58.73 19.94 32.87
C ASN A 37 58.37 20.28 31.40
N THR A 38 57.76 19.35 30.65
CA THR A 38 57.44 19.46 29.21
C THR A 38 55.96 19.66 28.90
N GLY A 39 55.11 19.87 29.91
CA GLY A 39 53.66 20.07 29.74
C GLY A 39 52.90 18.85 29.18
N ALA A 40 53.48 17.65 29.27
CA ALA A 40 52.87 16.43 28.73
C ALA A 40 51.62 15.98 29.50
N TYR A 41 51.49 16.38 30.77
CA TYR A 41 50.27 16.14 31.55
C TYR A 41 49.09 16.97 31.04
N ASP A 42 49.29 18.28 30.82
CA ASP A 42 48.25 19.18 30.35
C ASP A 42 47.71 18.76 28.98
N ARG A 43 48.60 18.35 28.07
CA ARG A 43 48.22 17.80 26.76
C ARG A 43 47.29 16.58 26.87
N ARG A 44 47.59 15.63 27.76
CA ARG A 44 46.69 14.47 27.98
C ARG A 44 45.36 14.87 28.58
N LEU A 45 45.35 15.86 29.49
CA LEU A 45 44.10 16.33 30.08
C LEU A 45 43.23 17.02 29.03
N GLU A 46 43.84 17.81 28.15
CA GLU A 46 43.19 18.42 26.99
C GLU A 46 42.67 17.36 26.01
N ASP A 47 43.47 16.36 25.64
CA ASP A 47 43.05 15.24 24.78
C ASP A 47 41.85 14.50 25.36
N LYS A 48 41.87 14.21 26.67
CA LYS A 48 40.74 13.57 27.36
C LYS A 48 39.50 14.45 27.37
N ARG A 49 39.64 15.77 27.57
CA ARG A 49 38.53 16.73 27.50
C ARG A 49 37.94 16.78 26.10
N ASN A 50 38.79 16.90 25.07
CA ASN A 50 38.39 16.92 23.67
C ASN A 50 37.67 15.62 23.27
N THR A 51 38.17 14.47 23.72
CA THR A 51 37.55 13.16 23.48
C THR A 51 36.19 13.07 24.16
N LEU A 52 36.07 13.49 25.43
CA LEU A 52 34.80 13.48 26.14
C LEU A 52 33.78 14.42 25.49
N GLU A 53 34.20 15.58 25.02
CA GLU A 53 33.33 16.51 24.30
C GLU A 53 32.86 15.94 22.97
N ALA A 54 33.76 15.32 22.20
CA ALA A 54 33.41 14.64 20.95
C ALA A 54 32.40 13.51 21.19
N GLU A 55 32.60 12.67 22.22
CA GLU A 55 31.66 11.60 22.57
C GLU A 55 30.30 12.15 23.03
N ARG A 56 30.29 13.24 23.80
CA ARG A 56 29.03 13.92 24.17
C ARG A 56 28.30 14.49 22.97
N GLN A 57 29.03 15.05 22.00
CA GLN A 57 28.45 15.54 20.75
C GLN A 57 27.86 14.38 19.93
N ARG A 58 28.59 13.27 19.79
CA ARG A 58 28.11 12.04 19.14
C ARG A 58 26.85 11.49 19.81
N GLY A 59 26.84 11.42 21.15
CA GLY A 59 25.68 10.97 21.91
C GLY A 59 24.44 11.85 21.68
N ARG A 60 24.61 13.17 21.62
CA ARG A 60 23.50 14.10 21.29
C ARG A 60 23.00 13.92 19.86
N ALA A 61 23.90 13.73 18.89
CA ALA A 61 23.52 13.48 17.50
C ALA A 61 22.73 12.17 17.37
N LEU A 62 23.22 11.10 18.00
CA LEU A 62 22.54 9.80 18.01
C LEU A 62 21.15 9.88 18.69
N ASP A 63 21.01 10.59 19.82
CA ASP A 63 19.70 10.78 20.47
C ASP A 63 18.73 11.55 19.55
N GLN A 64 19.23 12.57 18.83
CA GLN A 64 18.42 13.31 17.87
C GLN A 64 17.97 12.42 16.70
N ASP A 65 18.87 11.60 16.15
CA ASP A 65 18.56 10.68 15.06
C ASP A 65 17.56 9.60 15.49
N LEU A 66 17.72 9.07 16.71
CA LEU A 66 16.76 8.12 17.31
C LEU A 66 15.38 8.74 17.45
N ARG A 67 15.28 9.99 17.92
CA ARG A 67 14.00 10.71 18.02
C ARG A 67 13.37 10.92 16.64
N ARG A 68 14.16 11.32 15.64
CA ARG A 68 13.68 11.51 14.26
C ARG A 68 13.17 10.20 13.67
N SER A 69 13.94 9.13 13.78
CA SER A 69 13.57 7.81 13.27
C SER A 69 12.30 7.27 13.94
N ARG A 70 12.17 7.43 15.26
CA ARG A 70 10.92 7.06 15.98
C ARG A 70 9.72 7.88 15.53
N ALA A 71 9.89 9.18 15.32
CA ALA A 71 8.81 10.04 14.82
C ALA A 71 8.41 9.66 13.38
N GLU A 72 9.37 9.33 12.53
CA GLU A 72 9.12 8.85 11.18
C GLU A 72 8.40 7.49 11.19
N GLN A 73 8.84 6.55 12.02
CA GLN A 73 8.19 5.26 12.18
C GLN A 73 6.73 5.40 12.64
N ALA A 74 6.47 6.30 13.60
CA ALA A 74 5.11 6.58 14.05
C ALA A 74 4.23 7.19 12.95
N ARG A 75 4.78 8.11 12.15
CA ARG A 75 4.05 8.69 11.01
C ARG A 75 3.75 7.65 9.94
N LEU A 76 4.72 6.79 9.63
CA LEU A 76 4.53 5.72 8.64
C LEU A 76 3.50 4.71 9.11
N SER A 77 3.52 4.31 10.39
CA SER A 77 2.52 3.39 10.92
C SER A 77 1.10 3.97 10.89
N GLU A 78 0.95 5.26 11.20
CA GLU A 78 -0.33 5.97 11.06
C GLU A 78 -0.82 6.02 9.61
N GLN A 79 0.07 6.30 8.66
CA GLN A 79 -0.23 6.29 7.23
C GLN A 79 -0.65 4.89 6.75
N THR A 80 0.07 3.84 7.16
CA THR A 80 -0.29 2.45 6.84
C THR A 80 -1.66 2.11 7.39
N ALA A 81 -1.94 2.41 8.66
CA ALA A 81 -3.24 2.15 9.27
C ALA A 81 -4.38 2.97 8.62
N ALA A 82 -4.11 4.17 8.11
CA ALA A 82 -5.07 4.95 7.34
C ALA A 82 -5.33 4.31 5.96
N ALA A 83 -4.29 3.91 5.25
CA ALA A 83 -4.38 3.25 3.94
C ALA A 83 -5.12 1.90 4.03
N GLU A 84 -4.86 1.11 5.08
CA GLU A 84 -5.57 -0.16 5.32
C GLU A 84 -7.07 0.06 5.54
N ARG A 85 -7.45 1.10 6.28
CA ARG A 85 -8.86 1.47 6.46
C ARG A 85 -9.52 1.90 5.15
N GLN A 86 -8.83 2.69 4.34
CA GLN A 86 -9.32 3.07 3.01
C GLN A 86 -9.51 1.86 2.11
N LEU A 87 -8.54 0.93 2.10
CA LEU A 87 -8.62 -0.30 1.33
C LEU A 87 -9.80 -1.18 1.78
N ALA A 88 -10.05 -1.28 3.09
CA ALA A 88 -11.19 -2.02 3.61
C ALA A 88 -12.52 -1.40 3.15
N ASN A 89 -12.66 -0.07 3.23
CA ASN A 89 -13.85 0.64 2.76
C ASN A 89 -14.09 0.42 1.26
N LEU A 90 -13.04 0.58 0.44
CA LEU A 90 -13.13 0.36 -1.01
C LEU A 90 -13.53 -1.07 -1.36
N ARG A 91 -13.05 -2.07 -0.61
CA ARG A 91 -13.49 -3.46 -0.78
C ARG A 91 -14.97 -3.64 -0.46
N THR A 92 -15.47 -3.00 0.60
CA THR A 92 -16.89 -3.03 0.95
C THR A 92 -17.74 -2.36 -0.13
N GLU A 93 -17.31 -1.20 -0.64
CA GLU A 93 -17.99 -0.50 -1.73
C GLU A 93 -18.02 -1.33 -3.01
N LEU A 94 -16.88 -1.94 -3.39
CA LEU A 94 -16.77 -2.80 -4.56
C LEU A 94 -17.72 -4.00 -4.46
N ASN A 95 -17.74 -4.69 -3.32
CA ASN A 95 -18.70 -5.78 -3.09
C ASN A 95 -20.16 -5.30 -3.16
N GLY A 96 -20.44 -4.07 -2.69
CA GLY A 96 -21.76 -3.45 -2.80
C GLY A 96 -22.16 -3.18 -4.25
N LEU A 97 -21.24 -2.64 -5.05
CA LEU A 97 -21.44 -2.38 -6.48
C LEU A 97 -21.64 -3.68 -7.27
N GLU A 98 -20.84 -4.71 -7.01
CA GLU A 98 -20.99 -6.02 -7.65
C GLU A 98 -22.38 -6.62 -7.40
N ARG A 99 -22.89 -6.53 -6.16
CA ARG A 99 -24.26 -6.99 -5.83
C ARG A 99 -25.31 -6.20 -6.59
N ARG A 100 -25.17 -4.87 -6.67
CA ARG A 100 -26.10 -4.00 -7.41
C ARG A 100 -26.10 -4.32 -8.90
N ILE A 101 -24.92 -4.59 -9.49
CA ILE A 101 -24.81 -5.00 -10.90
C ILE A 101 -25.49 -6.35 -11.11
N ALA A 102 -25.25 -7.32 -10.23
CA ALA A 102 -25.89 -8.63 -10.31
C ALA A 102 -27.42 -8.54 -10.22
N GLU A 103 -27.94 -7.72 -9.30
CA GLU A 103 -29.36 -7.45 -9.15
C GLU A 103 -29.94 -6.74 -10.37
N ALA A 104 -29.31 -5.66 -10.84
CA ALA A 104 -29.73 -4.94 -12.04
C ALA A 104 -29.75 -5.86 -13.27
N THR A 105 -28.78 -6.75 -13.40
CA THR A 105 -28.72 -7.73 -14.50
C THR A 105 -29.88 -8.72 -14.43
N ARG A 106 -30.20 -9.23 -13.23
CA ARG A 106 -31.35 -10.13 -13.04
C ARG A 106 -32.66 -9.42 -13.36
N ASN A 107 -32.86 -8.22 -12.84
CA ASN A 107 -34.06 -7.43 -13.10
C ASN A 107 -34.20 -7.14 -14.59
N HIS A 108 -33.11 -6.77 -15.26
CA HIS A 108 -33.11 -6.56 -16.70
C HIS A 108 -33.50 -7.83 -17.48
N SER A 109 -32.95 -9.00 -17.11
CA SER A 109 -33.32 -10.27 -17.75
C SER A 109 -34.80 -10.64 -17.51
N ALA A 110 -35.32 -10.36 -16.31
CA ALA A 110 -36.72 -10.59 -15.98
C ALA A 110 -37.64 -9.68 -16.81
N SER A 111 -37.33 -8.37 -16.87
CA SER A 111 -38.06 -7.41 -17.70
C SER A 111 -38.01 -7.77 -19.19
N GLN A 112 -36.87 -8.24 -19.70
CA GLN A 112 -36.79 -8.72 -21.08
C GLN A 112 -37.70 -9.93 -21.34
N SER A 113 -37.75 -10.89 -20.39
CA SER A 113 -38.63 -12.05 -20.49
C SER A 113 -40.11 -11.65 -20.44
N GLU A 114 -40.46 -10.67 -19.62
CA GLU A 114 -41.82 -10.14 -19.52
C GLU A 114 -42.23 -9.44 -20.83
N LEU A 115 -41.36 -8.58 -21.37
CA LEU A 115 -41.58 -7.93 -22.67
C LEU A 115 -41.77 -8.94 -23.81
N ALA A 116 -41.00 -10.03 -23.82
CA ALA A 116 -41.16 -11.09 -24.81
C ALA A 116 -42.53 -11.79 -24.67
N ALA A 117 -42.96 -12.10 -23.44
CA ALA A 117 -44.25 -12.73 -23.19
C ALA A 117 -45.44 -11.83 -23.59
N LEU A 118 -45.39 -10.54 -23.25
CA LEU A 118 -46.43 -9.58 -23.66
C LEU A 118 -46.54 -9.49 -25.18
N LYS A 119 -45.39 -9.48 -25.88
CA LYS A 119 -45.36 -9.44 -27.34
C LYS A 119 -45.97 -10.70 -27.96
N ASP A 120 -45.62 -11.88 -27.45
CA ASP A 120 -46.18 -13.14 -27.91
C ASP A 120 -47.72 -13.18 -27.71
N GLU A 121 -48.22 -12.66 -26.59
CA GLU A 121 -49.66 -12.57 -26.32
C GLU A 121 -50.39 -11.63 -27.31
N ILE A 122 -49.78 -10.49 -27.65
CA ILE A 122 -50.31 -9.58 -28.67
C ILE A 122 -50.39 -10.28 -30.03
N ASP A 123 -49.35 -11.02 -30.42
CA ASP A 123 -49.31 -11.77 -31.68
C ASP A 123 -50.37 -12.89 -31.70
N ASP A 124 -50.60 -13.57 -30.58
CA ASP A 124 -51.66 -14.59 -30.41
C ASP A 124 -53.06 -14.00 -30.52
N LEU A 125 -53.31 -12.85 -29.90
CA LEU A 125 -54.57 -12.13 -30.03
C LEU A 125 -54.81 -11.70 -31.48
N GLN A 126 -53.77 -11.23 -32.17
CA GLN A 126 -53.86 -10.84 -33.57
C GLN A 126 -54.18 -12.04 -34.48
N ARG A 127 -53.56 -13.20 -34.24
CA ARG A 127 -53.89 -14.46 -34.95
C ARG A 127 -55.33 -14.92 -34.66
N SER A 128 -55.75 -14.91 -33.41
CA SER A 128 -57.11 -15.30 -33.00
C SER A 128 -58.17 -14.41 -33.67
N ARG A 129 -57.88 -13.10 -33.75
CA ARG A 129 -58.70 -12.13 -34.46
C ARG A 129 -58.80 -12.44 -35.95
N SER A 130 -57.68 -12.72 -36.63
CA SER A 130 -57.70 -12.99 -38.08
C SER A 130 -58.45 -14.28 -38.42
N LEU A 131 -58.31 -15.32 -37.60
CA LEU A 131 -59.07 -16.56 -37.73
C LEU A 131 -60.57 -16.33 -37.54
N LEU A 132 -60.95 -15.64 -36.47
CA LEU A 132 -62.36 -15.32 -36.21
C LEU A 132 -62.96 -14.42 -37.32
N ALA A 133 -62.16 -13.48 -37.86
CA ALA A 133 -62.56 -12.63 -38.97
C ALA A 133 -62.78 -13.43 -40.27
N ALA A 134 -62.02 -14.50 -40.49
CA ALA A 134 -62.16 -15.38 -41.66
C ALA A 134 -63.24 -16.46 -41.51
N ASP A 135 -63.70 -16.78 -40.29
CA ASP A 135 -64.69 -17.83 -40.03
C ASP A 135 -66.08 -17.44 -40.59
N PRO A 136 -66.65 -18.23 -41.54
CA PRO A 136 -67.97 -17.98 -42.12
C PRO A 136 -69.13 -18.60 -41.32
N VAL A 137 -68.86 -19.44 -40.30
CA VAL A 137 -69.86 -20.22 -39.57
C VAL A 137 -70.45 -19.44 -38.38
N VAL A 138 -69.69 -18.50 -37.82
CA VAL A 138 -70.11 -17.71 -36.65
C VAL A 138 -71.06 -16.58 -37.05
N ASP A 139 -72.16 -16.44 -36.32
CA ASP A 139 -73.12 -15.33 -36.46
C ASP A 139 -72.45 -13.94 -36.38
N VAL A 140 -72.95 -13.00 -37.19
CA VAL A 140 -72.36 -11.67 -37.39
C VAL A 140 -72.32 -10.85 -36.09
N GLU A 141 -73.37 -10.91 -35.28
CA GLU A 141 -73.44 -10.15 -34.02
C GLU A 141 -72.48 -10.74 -32.98
N THR A 142 -72.43 -12.07 -32.89
CA THR A 142 -71.49 -12.79 -32.02
C THR A 142 -70.04 -12.50 -32.42
N LYS A 143 -69.75 -12.49 -33.73
CA LYS A 143 -68.44 -12.17 -34.30
C LYS A 143 -68.02 -10.74 -33.97
N ARG A 144 -68.91 -9.75 -34.14
CA ARG A 144 -68.65 -8.34 -33.77
C ARG A 144 -68.28 -8.18 -32.30
N ARG A 145 -69.05 -8.78 -31.38
CA ARG A 145 -68.78 -8.70 -29.94
C ARG A 145 -67.42 -9.30 -29.56
N ARG A 146 -67.10 -10.47 -30.11
CA ARG A 146 -65.81 -11.14 -29.86
C ARG A 146 -64.63 -10.35 -30.42
N LEU A 147 -64.75 -9.80 -31.63
CA LEU A 147 -63.71 -8.94 -32.22
C LEU A 147 -63.48 -7.68 -31.36
N ALA A 148 -64.54 -7.02 -30.92
CA ALA A 148 -64.43 -5.84 -30.04
C ALA A 148 -63.83 -6.17 -28.66
N ASP A 149 -64.01 -7.39 -28.15
CA ASP A 149 -63.34 -7.83 -26.92
C ASP A 149 -61.84 -8.05 -27.12
N LEU A 150 -61.46 -8.74 -28.21
CA LEU A 150 -60.05 -8.96 -28.55
C LEU A 150 -59.31 -7.65 -28.81
N GLU A 151 -59.95 -6.67 -29.46
CA GLU A 151 -59.36 -5.34 -29.69
C GLU A 151 -59.12 -4.59 -28.38
N ARG A 152 -60.06 -4.64 -27.43
CA ARG A 152 -59.89 -4.02 -26.11
C ARG A 152 -58.74 -4.65 -25.34
N ARG A 153 -58.64 -5.99 -25.34
CA ARG A 153 -57.54 -6.70 -24.67
C ARG A 153 -56.18 -6.34 -25.25
N ARG A 154 -56.06 -6.34 -26.59
CA ARG A 154 -54.84 -5.93 -27.27
C ARG A 154 -54.42 -4.51 -26.91
N ALA A 155 -55.34 -3.55 -26.95
CA ALA A 155 -55.04 -2.16 -26.61
C ALA A 155 -54.55 -1.98 -25.17
N LEU A 156 -55.07 -2.78 -24.22
CA LEU A 156 -54.59 -2.79 -22.84
C LEU A 156 -53.16 -3.35 -22.73
N LEU A 157 -52.84 -4.42 -23.45
CA LEU A 157 -51.49 -5.01 -23.47
C LEU A 157 -50.47 -4.12 -24.17
N GLU A 158 -50.83 -3.47 -25.28
CA GLU A 158 -49.97 -2.51 -25.96
C GLU A 158 -49.61 -1.34 -25.05
N LYS A 159 -50.59 -0.83 -24.28
CA LYS A 159 -50.35 0.19 -23.27
C LYS A 159 -49.43 -0.29 -22.14
N ALA A 160 -49.64 -1.51 -21.65
CA ALA A 160 -48.77 -2.09 -20.63
C ALA A 160 -47.33 -2.28 -21.12
N LEU A 161 -47.15 -2.66 -22.39
CA LEU A 161 -45.84 -2.73 -23.04
C LEU A 161 -45.15 -1.36 -23.13
N GLU A 162 -45.90 -0.32 -23.50
CA GLU A 162 -45.38 1.05 -23.57
C GLU A 162 -44.96 1.58 -22.19
N GLU A 163 -45.76 1.32 -21.15
CA GLU A 163 -45.42 1.63 -19.76
C GLU A 163 -44.16 0.86 -19.29
N ALA A 164 -43.99 -0.40 -19.71
CA ALA A 164 -42.82 -1.20 -19.39
C ALA A 164 -41.54 -0.78 -20.15
N LEU A 165 -41.66 -0.09 -21.29
CA LEU A 165 -40.54 0.38 -22.11
C LEU A 165 -40.12 1.84 -21.81
N GLY A 166 -41.04 2.66 -21.29
CA GLY A 166 -40.86 4.10 -21.10
C GLY A 166 -40.78 4.59 -19.65
N GLY A 167 -40.89 3.69 -18.67
CA GLY A 167 -40.71 3.95 -17.23
C GLY A 167 -39.26 3.86 -16.76
#